data_AF-A0A6S7JYG9-F1
#
_entry.id   AF-A0A6S7JYG9-F1
#
_cell.length_a   1.000
_cell.length_b   1.000
_cell.length_c   1.000
_cell.angle_alpha   90.00
_cell.angle_beta   90.00
_cell.angle_gamma   90.00
#
_symmetry.space_group_name_H-M   'P 1'
#
loop_
_entity.id
_entity.type
_entity.pdbx_description
1 polymer ?
#
loop_
_entity_poly.entity_id
_entity_poly.type
_entity_poly.pdbx_seq_one_letter_code
_entity_poly.pdbx_strand_id
1 'polypeptide(L)'
;MERLDEATSHSNEELKEGIRDIASKKSRLEIKLKEEQTLREKLENAVDVAQEEQAKCKDEVASLYRQLQREREECNLAVKDAEEKMAKTRAESVDEIQEGQRRLEKQKEEFEEKLADTKLQLADEKSTVKALRKQQEKDGKEIENMRTQINRLTEEKTRLRQNYDELQHDIERKDELREQDKTRITELETEIRRCHHSLNRVTDEKKDTFEKADADKVYYITELEKQNATLKDISRKNKDLEEKARENQERIAALQRKISKLTKSLDDATEALQNSMVALVDNQKLLDELYNFRGDQEERDRIHYKYARFQEQVKLLTRELNDAKTTAEEQKKDTQDASNLSARLLESLNQISTPHLAGKRNRNNSTSFLSRPKSKSREDFGSLDTIFSSSCEDVTHLKEDHNFKTPKRTSVRDVHYKRRSTRNSTHNAAEKD
;
A
#
# COMPACT_ATOMS: atom_id res chain seq x y z
N MET A 1 1.24 -264.19 67.15
CA MET A 1 2.10 -263.61 68.20
C MET A 1 3.32 -262.99 67.52
N GLU A 2 4.02 -262.08 68.20
CA GLU A 2 5.39 -261.62 67.88
C GLU A 2 5.66 -261.06 66.47
N ARG A 3 5.44 -259.74 66.33
CA ARG A 3 6.18 -258.76 65.48
C ARG A 3 5.37 -257.45 65.47
N LEU A 4 5.60 -256.56 66.43
CA LEU A 4 4.73 -255.40 66.69
C LEU A 4 5.47 -254.06 66.94
N ASP A 5 6.78 -254.06 67.18
CA ASP A 5 7.43 -252.98 67.95
C ASP A 5 8.43 -252.08 67.20
N GLU A 6 8.88 -252.41 65.98
CA GLU A 6 9.98 -251.66 65.32
C GLU A 6 9.53 -250.45 64.45
N ALA A 7 8.24 -250.30 64.14
CA ALA A 7 7.75 -249.24 63.24
C ALA A 7 7.50 -247.87 63.91
N THR A 8 7.45 -247.80 65.24
CA THR A 8 6.97 -246.62 65.98
C THR A 8 8.07 -245.64 66.41
N SER A 9 9.34 -246.03 66.29
CA SER A 9 10.47 -245.23 66.80
C SER A 9 10.88 -244.08 65.87
N HIS A 10 10.92 -244.28 64.54
CA HIS A 10 11.46 -243.28 63.61
C HIS A 10 10.60 -242.01 63.43
N SER A 11 9.27 -242.12 63.45
CA SER A 11 8.38 -240.98 63.18
C SER A 11 8.43 -239.87 64.25
N ASN A 12 8.90 -240.18 65.47
CA ASN A 12 8.99 -239.20 66.56
C ASN A 12 10.16 -238.21 66.44
N GLU A 13 11.17 -238.48 65.62
CA GLU A 13 12.34 -237.59 65.50
C GLU A 13 12.12 -236.50 64.44
N GLU A 14 11.47 -236.83 63.31
CA GLU A 14 11.05 -235.86 62.28
C GLU A 14 10.15 -234.76 62.87
N LEU A 15 9.24 -235.12 63.78
CA LEU A 15 8.37 -234.17 64.49
C LEU A 15 9.17 -233.13 65.29
N LYS A 16 10.28 -233.51 65.93
CA LYS A 16 11.13 -232.58 66.72
C LYS A 16 11.93 -231.63 65.83
N GLU A 17 12.35 -232.09 64.65
CA GLU A 17 13.01 -231.26 63.64
C GLU A 17 12.02 -230.22 63.07
N GLY A 18 10.82 -230.68 62.68
CA GLY A 18 9.73 -229.83 62.22
C GLY A 18 9.35 -228.74 63.22
N ILE A 19 9.26 -229.08 64.52
CA ILE A 19 8.98 -228.09 65.58
C ILE A 19 10.07 -227.00 65.67
N ARG A 20 11.35 -227.35 65.48
CA ARG A 20 12.47 -226.37 65.50
C ARG A 20 12.46 -225.44 64.30
N ASP A 21 12.16 -225.96 63.12
CA ASP A 21 12.04 -225.14 61.90
C ASP A 21 10.78 -224.27 61.93
N ILE A 22 9.66 -224.77 62.46
CA ILE A 22 8.45 -223.97 62.75
C ILE A 22 8.75 -222.84 63.74
N ALA A 23 9.49 -223.11 64.83
CA ALA A 23 9.90 -222.08 65.79
C ALA A 23 10.81 -221.01 65.15
N SER A 24 11.73 -221.43 64.28
CA SER A 24 12.63 -220.54 63.54
C SER A 24 11.88 -219.67 62.51
N LYS A 25 10.89 -220.26 61.82
CA LYS A 25 9.95 -219.55 60.93
C LYS A 25 9.07 -218.58 61.71
N LYS A 26 8.56 -218.98 62.88
CA LYS A 26 7.79 -218.11 63.77
C LYS A 26 8.61 -216.89 64.21
N SER A 27 9.84 -217.07 64.68
CA SER A 27 10.70 -215.95 65.08
C SER A 27 11.00 -214.99 63.92
N ARG A 28 11.29 -215.52 62.72
CA ARG A 28 11.44 -214.68 61.51
C ARG A 28 10.15 -213.96 61.10
N LEU A 29 8.98 -214.56 61.34
CA LEU A 29 7.69 -213.91 61.10
C LEU A 29 7.37 -212.85 62.18
N GLU A 30 7.74 -213.05 63.44
CA GLU A 30 7.60 -212.03 64.49
C GLU A 30 8.54 -210.83 64.25
N ILE A 31 9.75 -211.06 63.74
CA ILE A 31 10.65 -209.98 63.29
C ILE A 31 10.02 -209.24 62.11
N LYS A 32 9.59 -209.95 61.05
CA LYS A 32 8.93 -209.34 59.89
C LYS A 32 7.63 -208.61 60.24
N LEU A 33 6.87 -209.10 61.21
CA LEU A 33 5.65 -208.44 61.68
C LEU A 33 5.98 -207.12 62.41
N LYS A 34 7.06 -207.07 63.20
CA LYS A 34 7.55 -205.83 63.81
C LYS A 34 8.14 -204.87 62.77
N GLU A 35 8.86 -205.39 61.77
CA GLU A 35 9.32 -204.59 60.63
C GLU A 35 8.13 -204.01 59.86
N GLU A 36 7.11 -204.81 59.54
CA GLU A 36 5.88 -204.33 58.90
C GLU A 36 5.11 -203.33 59.77
N GLN A 37 5.01 -203.57 61.09
CA GLN A 37 4.37 -202.62 62.03
C GLN A 37 5.13 -201.29 62.05
N THR A 38 6.45 -201.27 62.18
CA THR A 38 7.23 -200.02 62.15
C THR A 38 7.27 -199.37 60.76
N LEU A 39 7.06 -200.13 59.67
CA LEU A 39 6.89 -199.59 58.33
C LEU A 39 5.49 -199.01 58.10
N ARG A 40 4.43 -199.63 58.64
CA ARG A 40 3.07 -199.08 58.67
C ARG A 40 3.04 -197.80 59.49
N GLU A 41 3.58 -197.82 60.70
CA GLU A 41 3.68 -196.66 61.60
C GLU A 41 4.45 -195.51 60.92
N LYS A 42 5.54 -195.80 60.19
CA LYS A 42 6.25 -194.79 59.38
C LYS A 42 5.45 -194.29 58.17
N LEU A 43 4.70 -195.16 57.49
CA LEU A 43 3.85 -194.79 56.36
C LEU A 43 2.63 -193.98 56.80
N GLU A 44 2.05 -194.31 57.96
CA GLU A 44 0.92 -193.62 58.59
C GLU A 44 1.37 -192.23 59.04
N ASN A 45 2.47 -192.12 59.79
CA ASN A 45 3.09 -190.82 60.10
C ASN A 45 3.47 -190.02 58.83
N ALA A 46 3.96 -190.66 57.77
CA ALA A 46 4.29 -189.98 56.52
C ALA A 46 3.05 -189.52 55.73
N VAL A 47 1.94 -190.27 55.81
CA VAL A 47 0.64 -189.90 55.23
C VAL A 47 -0.02 -188.77 56.02
N ASP A 48 0.09 -188.78 57.34
CA ASP A 48 -0.39 -187.70 58.21
C ASP A 48 0.42 -186.42 58.00
N VAL A 49 1.76 -186.50 57.94
CA VAL A 49 2.62 -185.37 57.57
C VAL A 49 2.29 -184.86 56.18
N ALA A 50 2.11 -185.72 55.17
CA ALA A 50 1.73 -185.31 53.83
C ALA A 50 0.32 -184.69 53.74
N GLN A 51 -0.62 -185.11 54.60
CA GLN A 51 -1.92 -184.48 54.73
C GLN A 51 -1.84 -183.13 55.45
N GLU A 52 -1.00 -183.00 56.48
CA GLU A 52 -0.76 -181.74 57.18
C GLU A 52 -0.04 -180.72 56.28
N GLU A 53 0.95 -181.16 55.49
CA GLU A 53 1.58 -180.37 54.44
C GLU A 53 0.58 -179.99 53.35
N GLN A 54 -0.28 -180.91 52.89
CA GLN A 54 -1.33 -180.57 51.93
C GLN A 54 -2.35 -179.57 52.49
N ALA A 55 -2.68 -179.65 53.79
CA ALA A 55 -3.53 -178.68 54.48
C ALA A 55 -2.85 -177.31 54.54
N LYS A 56 -1.59 -177.24 54.96
CA LYS A 56 -0.76 -176.02 54.95
C LYS A 56 -0.70 -175.40 53.55
N CYS A 57 -0.41 -176.18 52.51
CA CYS A 57 -0.41 -175.69 51.12
C CYS A 57 -1.79 -175.17 50.67
N LYS A 58 -2.89 -175.80 51.08
CA LYS A 58 -4.26 -175.32 50.79
C LYS A 58 -4.56 -174.00 51.48
N ASP A 59 -4.19 -173.87 52.76
CA ASP A 59 -4.39 -172.65 53.54
C ASP A 59 -3.49 -171.51 53.07
N GLU A 60 -2.25 -171.81 52.66
CA GLU A 60 -1.34 -170.87 52.00
C GLU A 60 -1.91 -170.38 50.66
N VAL A 61 -2.37 -171.27 49.78
CA VAL A 61 -3.03 -170.90 48.52
C VAL A 61 -4.29 -170.08 48.78
N ALA A 62 -5.10 -170.43 49.77
CA ALA A 62 -6.29 -169.66 50.16
C ALA A 62 -5.93 -168.31 50.81
N SER A 63 -4.78 -168.20 51.47
CA SER A 63 -4.25 -166.94 52.02
C SER A 63 -3.74 -166.03 50.91
N LEU A 64 -2.90 -166.55 50.02
CA LEU A 64 -2.36 -165.86 48.84
C LEU A 64 -3.47 -165.39 47.89
N TYR A 65 -4.50 -166.21 47.66
CA TYR A 65 -5.66 -165.79 46.85
C TYR A 65 -6.45 -164.65 47.52
N ARG A 66 -6.64 -164.72 48.85
CA ARG A 66 -7.24 -163.62 49.63
C ARG A 66 -6.35 -162.37 49.70
N GLN A 67 -5.03 -162.50 49.53
CA GLN A 67 -4.11 -161.37 49.41
C GLN A 67 -4.18 -160.75 48.03
N LEU A 68 -4.04 -161.54 46.97
CA LEU A 68 -4.14 -161.09 45.58
C LEU A 68 -5.48 -160.38 45.30
N GLN A 69 -6.59 -160.88 45.85
CA GLN A 69 -7.89 -160.22 45.71
C GLN A 69 -7.96 -158.88 46.47
N ARG A 70 -7.34 -158.76 47.66
CA ARG A 70 -7.22 -157.49 48.39
C ARG A 70 -6.33 -156.50 47.65
N GLU A 71 -5.13 -156.90 47.24
CA GLU A 71 -4.22 -156.07 46.44
C GLU A 71 -4.88 -155.60 45.14
N ARG A 72 -5.70 -156.46 44.50
CA ARG A 72 -6.49 -156.10 43.32
C ARG A 72 -7.62 -155.10 43.65
N GLU A 73 -8.31 -155.25 44.77
CA GLU A 73 -9.35 -154.31 45.24
C GLU A 73 -8.74 -152.95 45.62
N GLU A 74 -7.61 -152.95 46.34
CA GLU A 74 -6.81 -151.77 46.67
C GLU A 74 -6.28 -151.07 45.41
N CYS A 75 -5.77 -151.81 44.42
CA CYS A 75 -5.36 -151.26 43.12
C CYS A 75 -6.54 -150.68 42.34
N ASN A 76 -7.70 -151.35 42.32
CA ASN A 76 -8.91 -150.83 41.67
C ASN A 76 -9.44 -149.56 42.35
N LEU A 77 -9.31 -149.45 43.68
CA LEU A 77 -9.62 -148.24 44.42
C LEU A 77 -8.61 -147.13 44.09
N ALA A 78 -7.31 -147.40 44.12
CA ALA A 78 -6.26 -146.43 43.80
C ALA A 78 -6.37 -145.89 42.36
N VAL A 79 -6.77 -146.73 41.39
CA VAL A 79 -7.05 -146.30 40.01
C VAL A 79 -8.26 -145.38 39.97
N LYS A 80 -9.38 -145.71 40.61
CA LYS A 80 -10.56 -144.83 40.69
C LYS A 80 -10.26 -143.50 41.37
N ASP A 81 -9.52 -143.53 42.48
CA ASP A 81 -9.02 -142.36 43.19
C ASP A 81 -8.18 -141.46 42.27
N ALA A 82 -7.32 -142.06 41.43
CA ALA A 82 -6.51 -141.33 40.46
C ALA A 82 -7.34 -140.79 39.28
N GLU A 83 -8.32 -141.55 38.79
CA GLU A 83 -9.27 -141.12 37.76
C GLU A 83 -10.14 -139.95 38.25
N GLU A 84 -10.64 -139.99 39.48
CA GLU A 84 -11.41 -138.90 40.09
C GLU A 84 -10.53 -137.66 40.30
N LYS A 85 -9.31 -137.82 40.80
CA LYS A 85 -8.34 -136.71 40.95
C LYS A 85 -7.96 -136.11 39.59
N MET A 86 -7.81 -136.92 38.55
CA MET A 86 -7.59 -136.43 37.17
C MET A 86 -8.83 -135.75 36.59
N ALA A 87 -10.04 -136.26 36.83
CA ALA A 87 -11.29 -135.66 36.36
C ALA A 87 -11.51 -134.30 37.04
N LYS A 88 -11.30 -134.23 38.36
CA LYS A 88 -11.39 -133.01 39.16
C LYS A 88 -10.38 -131.95 38.72
N THR A 89 -9.08 -132.28 38.66
CA THR A 89 -8.05 -131.32 38.24
C THR A 89 -8.22 -130.87 36.78
N ARG A 90 -8.76 -131.72 35.89
CA ARG A 90 -9.16 -131.30 34.54
C ARG A 90 -10.31 -130.30 34.59
N ALA A 91 -11.37 -130.55 35.36
CA ALA A 91 -12.49 -129.62 35.52
C ALA A 91 -12.03 -128.27 36.07
N GLU A 92 -11.25 -128.28 37.15
CA GLU A 92 -10.64 -127.08 37.76
C GLU A 92 -9.81 -126.29 36.73
N SER A 93 -8.94 -126.97 35.95
CA SER A 93 -8.15 -126.29 34.90
C SER A 93 -9.00 -125.72 33.75
N VAL A 94 -10.14 -126.34 33.43
CA VAL A 94 -11.07 -125.85 32.39
C VAL A 94 -11.83 -124.62 32.89
N ASP A 95 -12.24 -124.61 34.15
CA ASP A 95 -12.90 -123.46 34.77
C ASP A 95 -11.91 -122.28 34.94
N GLU A 96 -10.67 -122.52 35.34
CA GLU A 96 -9.60 -121.50 35.38
C GLU A 96 -9.34 -120.89 34.00
N ILE A 97 -9.27 -121.72 32.93
CA ILE A 97 -9.08 -121.23 31.56
C ILE A 97 -10.30 -120.42 31.10
N GLN A 98 -11.53 -120.87 31.38
CA GLN A 98 -12.74 -120.12 31.05
C GLN A 98 -12.83 -118.79 31.81
N GLU A 99 -12.46 -118.75 33.10
CA GLU A 99 -12.38 -117.50 33.84
C GLU A 99 -11.28 -116.57 33.29
N GLY A 100 -10.12 -117.11 32.93
CA GLY A 100 -9.06 -116.37 32.26
C GLY A 100 -9.55 -115.71 30.96
N GLN A 101 -10.25 -116.47 30.12
CA GLN A 101 -10.87 -115.96 28.89
C GLN A 101 -11.92 -114.87 29.18
N ARG A 102 -12.85 -115.10 30.12
CA ARG A 102 -13.86 -114.10 30.51
C ARG A 102 -13.25 -112.81 31.07
N ARG A 103 -12.12 -112.90 31.78
CA ARG A 103 -11.38 -111.74 32.31
C ARG A 103 -10.67 -110.97 31.19
N LEU A 104 -10.06 -111.67 30.23
CA LEU A 104 -9.38 -111.08 29.08
C LEU A 104 -10.37 -110.39 28.11
N GLU A 105 -11.52 -111.01 27.84
CA GLU A 105 -12.55 -110.42 26.96
C GLU A 105 -13.08 -109.11 27.57
N LYS A 106 -13.37 -109.08 28.89
CA LYS A 106 -13.77 -107.86 29.61
C LYS A 106 -12.69 -106.77 29.56
N GLN A 107 -11.42 -107.12 29.76
CA GLN A 107 -10.32 -106.15 29.66
C GLN A 107 -10.21 -105.58 28.23
N LYS A 108 -10.42 -106.41 27.21
CA LYS A 108 -10.47 -105.98 25.82
C LYS A 108 -11.66 -105.03 25.57
N GLU A 109 -12.87 -105.38 26.01
CA GLU A 109 -14.06 -104.51 25.94
C GLU A 109 -13.79 -103.15 26.60
N GLU A 110 -13.24 -103.14 27.83
CA GLU A 110 -12.82 -101.93 28.54
C GLU A 110 -11.79 -101.10 27.77
N PHE A 111 -10.83 -101.72 27.08
CA PHE A 111 -9.84 -101.00 26.27
C PHE A 111 -10.42 -100.49 24.96
N GLU A 112 -11.37 -101.20 24.35
CA GLU A 112 -12.09 -100.77 23.15
C GLU A 112 -13.01 -99.57 23.44
N GLU A 113 -13.69 -99.55 24.60
CA GLU A 113 -14.47 -98.41 25.10
C GLU A 113 -13.58 -97.17 25.34
N LYS A 114 -12.50 -97.32 26.12
CA LYS A 114 -11.53 -96.23 26.38
C LYS A 114 -10.88 -95.71 25.08
N LEU A 115 -10.71 -96.58 24.07
CA LEU A 115 -10.23 -96.22 22.74
C LEU A 115 -11.30 -95.52 21.88
N ALA A 116 -12.59 -95.74 22.12
CA ALA A 116 -13.67 -94.98 21.49
C ALA A 116 -13.78 -93.57 22.09
N ASP A 117 -13.78 -93.45 23.42
CA ASP A 117 -13.84 -92.17 24.14
C ASP A 117 -12.68 -91.24 23.77
N THR A 118 -11.44 -91.75 23.78
CA THR A 118 -10.27 -90.97 23.41
C THR A 118 -10.26 -90.55 21.94
N LYS A 119 -10.87 -91.33 21.04
CA LYS A 119 -11.09 -90.90 19.63
C LYS A 119 -12.13 -89.79 19.52
N LEU A 120 -13.19 -89.83 20.34
CA LEU A 120 -14.24 -88.81 20.37
C LEU A 120 -13.69 -87.48 20.92
N GLN A 121 -13.03 -87.51 22.08
CA GLN A 121 -12.34 -86.36 22.66
C GLN A 121 -11.36 -85.72 21.67
N LEU A 122 -10.54 -86.55 21.00
CA LEU A 122 -9.61 -86.08 19.97
C LEU A 122 -10.30 -85.50 18.71
N ALA A 123 -11.54 -85.88 18.42
CA ALA A 123 -12.33 -85.27 17.34
C ALA A 123 -12.87 -83.90 17.76
N ASP A 124 -13.34 -83.76 19.00
CA ASP A 124 -13.83 -82.49 19.56
C ASP A 124 -12.69 -81.48 19.74
N GLU A 125 -11.52 -81.88 20.25
CA GLU A 125 -10.31 -81.06 20.29
C GLU A 125 -9.89 -80.57 18.88
N LYS A 126 -9.95 -81.45 17.87
CA LYS A 126 -9.71 -81.06 16.47
C LYS A 126 -10.77 -80.10 15.94
N SER A 127 -11.98 -80.09 16.52
CA SER A 127 -13.04 -79.13 16.19
C SER A 127 -12.80 -77.78 16.85
N THR A 128 -12.50 -77.74 18.15
CA THR A 128 -12.21 -76.50 18.89
C THR A 128 -10.95 -75.81 18.37
N VAL A 129 -9.88 -76.55 18.06
CA VAL A 129 -8.66 -75.99 17.43
C VAL A 129 -8.95 -75.40 16.04
N LYS A 130 -9.86 -75.99 15.24
CA LYS A 130 -10.29 -75.39 13.97
C LYS A 130 -11.11 -74.11 14.17
N ALA A 131 -11.97 -74.07 15.18
CA ALA A 131 -12.75 -72.88 15.52
C ALA A 131 -11.85 -71.73 16.02
N LEU A 132 -10.92 -72.01 16.94
CA LEU A 132 -9.95 -71.04 17.46
C LEU A 132 -9.05 -70.47 16.35
N ARG A 133 -8.54 -71.31 15.43
CA ARG A 133 -7.76 -70.83 14.27
C ARG A 133 -8.57 -69.91 13.36
N LYS A 134 -9.85 -70.22 13.10
CA LYS A 134 -10.74 -69.33 12.33
C LYS A 134 -11.02 -68.00 13.04
N GLN A 135 -11.08 -67.99 14.37
CA GLN A 135 -11.24 -66.74 15.12
C GLN A 135 -9.96 -65.91 15.09
N GLN A 136 -8.80 -66.53 15.35
CA GLN A 136 -7.48 -65.88 15.25
C GLN A 136 -7.24 -65.25 13.86
N GLU A 137 -7.75 -65.85 12.79
CA GLU A 137 -7.69 -65.28 11.43
C GLU A 137 -8.58 -64.03 11.24
N LYS A 138 -9.74 -63.96 11.92
CA LYS A 138 -10.57 -62.74 11.95
C LYS A 138 -9.91 -61.65 12.78
N ASP A 139 -9.47 -61.99 13.99
CA ASP A 139 -8.85 -61.05 14.93
C ASP A 139 -7.60 -60.42 14.29
N GLY A 140 -6.81 -61.21 13.57
CA GLY A 140 -5.66 -60.74 12.79
C GLY A 140 -6.03 -59.75 11.68
N LYS A 141 -7.16 -59.95 10.98
CA LYS A 141 -7.67 -59.01 9.96
C LYS A 141 -8.22 -57.72 10.60
N GLU A 142 -8.86 -57.82 11.75
CA GLU A 142 -9.35 -56.66 12.50
C GLU A 142 -8.19 -55.80 13.04
N ILE A 143 -7.15 -56.44 13.59
CA ILE A 143 -5.90 -55.78 14.01
C ILE A 143 -5.25 -55.06 12.82
N GLU A 144 -5.18 -55.68 11.64
CA GLU A 144 -4.59 -55.03 10.47
C GLU A 144 -5.45 -53.88 9.94
N ASN A 145 -6.78 -54.01 9.93
CA ASN A 145 -7.69 -52.91 9.63
C ASN A 145 -7.46 -51.72 10.58
N MET A 146 -7.41 -51.97 11.90
CA MET A 146 -7.13 -50.94 12.90
C MET A 146 -5.76 -50.28 12.71
N ARG A 147 -4.71 -51.04 12.37
CA ARG A 147 -3.38 -50.49 12.02
C ARG A 147 -3.46 -49.54 10.83
N THR A 148 -4.15 -49.91 9.75
CA THR A 148 -4.29 -49.02 8.58
C THR A 148 -5.06 -47.73 8.92
N GLN A 149 -6.04 -47.80 9.82
CA GLN A 149 -6.78 -46.64 10.31
C GLN A 149 -5.90 -45.73 11.18
N ILE A 150 -5.12 -46.30 12.11
CA ILE A 150 -4.16 -45.56 12.95
C ILE A 150 -3.12 -44.84 12.09
N ASN A 151 -2.60 -45.48 11.04
CA ASN A 151 -1.65 -44.86 10.12
C ASN A 151 -2.28 -43.67 9.37
N ARG A 152 -3.49 -43.84 8.81
CA ARG A 152 -4.23 -42.75 8.12
C ARG A 152 -4.49 -41.55 9.05
N LEU A 153 -4.98 -41.79 10.27
CA LEU A 153 -5.22 -40.74 11.26
C LEU A 153 -3.92 -40.07 11.74
N THR A 154 -2.80 -40.80 11.73
CA THR A 154 -1.48 -40.24 12.05
C THR A 154 -0.98 -39.32 10.91
N GLU A 155 -1.17 -39.71 9.65
CA GLU A 155 -0.88 -38.83 8.49
C GLU A 155 -1.79 -37.59 8.45
N GLU A 156 -3.07 -37.74 8.77
CA GLU A 156 -4.00 -36.60 8.85
C GLU A 156 -3.58 -35.64 9.97
N LYS A 157 -3.22 -36.16 11.14
CA LYS A 157 -2.70 -35.39 12.27
C LYS A 157 -1.39 -34.64 11.96
N THR A 158 -0.49 -35.20 11.14
CA THR A 158 0.73 -34.48 10.75
C THR A 158 0.44 -33.38 9.72
N ARG A 159 -0.45 -33.62 8.75
CA ARG A 159 -0.89 -32.59 7.78
C ARG A 159 -1.64 -31.44 8.47
N LEU A 160 -2.53 -31.74 9.41
CA LEU A 160 -3.25 -30.71 10.17
C LEU A 160 -2.32 -29.87 11.06
N ARG A 161 -1.21 -30.43 11.55
CA ARG A 161 -0.16 -29.66 12.23
C ARG A 161 0.59 -28.74 11.27
N GLN A 162 1.04 -29.26 10.13
CA GLN A 162 1.70 -28.44 9.09
C GLN A 162 0.82 -27.26 8.65
N ASN A 163 -0.47 -27.50 8.41
CA ASN A 163 -1.42 -26.44 8.08
C ASN A 163 -1.60 -25.41 9.22
N TYR A 164 -1.54 -25.84 10.49
CA TYR A 164 -1.60 -24.94 11.65
C TYR A 164 -0.35 -24.07 11.77
N ASP A 165 0.83 -24.68 11.63
CA ASP A 165 2.12 -23.99 11.68
C ASP A 165 2.23 -22.96 10.52
N GLU A 166 1.80 -23.34 9.31
CA GLU A 166 1.68 -22.43 8.16
C GLU A 166 0.73 -21.25 8.44
N LEU A 167 -0.46 -21.51 8.99
CA LEU A 167 -1.43 -20.48 9.33
C LEU A 167 -0.93 -19.55 10.46
N GLN A 168 -0.17 -20.06 11.42
CA GLN A 168 0.42 -19.25 12.48
C GLN A 168 1.45 -18.27 11.88
N HIS A 169 2.36 -18.75 11.04
CA HIS A 169 3.29 -17.87 10.30
C HIS A 169 2.57 -16.88 9.36
N ASP A 170 1.37 -17.24 8.88
CA ASP A 170 0.52 -16.35 8.07
C ASP A 170 -0.24 -15.31 8.91
N ILE A 171 -0.36 -15.50 10.23
CA ILE A 171 -0.85 -14.51 11.20
C ILE A 171 0.30 -13.60 11.63
N GLU A 172 1.45 -14.17 12.01
CA GLU A 172 2.66 -13.44 12.42
C GLU A 172 3.06 -12.39 11.36
N ARG A 173 3.15 -12.79 10.08
CA ARG A 173 3.42 -11.87 8.96
C ARG A 173 2.36 -10.78 8.75
N LYS A 174 1.10 -11.01 9.14
CA LYS A 174 0.01 -10.01 9.05
C LYS A 174 0.00 -9.05 10.24
N ASP A 175 0.47 -9.49 11.40
CA ASP A 175 0.66 -8.63 12.57
C ASP A 175 1.92 -7.76 12.39
N GLU A 176 3.02 -8.30 11.87
CA GLU A 176 4.20 -7.52 11.44
C GLU A 176 3.83 -6.40 10.46
N LEU A 177 3.05 -6.72 9.42
CA LEU A 177 2.58 -5.73 8.44
C LEU A 177 1.65 -4.68 9.09
N ARG A 178 0.81 -5.08 10.06
CA ARG A 178 -0.07 -4.14 10.78
C ARG A 178 0.73 -3.17 11.65
N GLU A 179 1.79 -3.60 12.30
CA GLU A 179 2.67 -2.69 13.05
C GLU A 179 3.46 -1.76 12.10
N GLN A 180 3.90 -2.25 10.93
CA GLN A 180 4.47 -1.38 9.89
C GLN A 180 3.47 -0.31 9.44
N ASP A 181 2.24 -0.68 9.09
CA ASP A 181 1.18 0.26 8.70
C ASP A 181 0.86 1.27 9.82
N LYS A 182 0.79 0.84 11.09
CA LYS A 182 0.64 1.74 12.25
C LYS A 182 1.77 2.75 12.36
N THR A 183 3.03 2.32 12.25
CA THR A 183 4.17 3.25 12.28
C THR A 183 4.09 4.24 11.13
N ARG A 184 3.73 3.79 9.92
CA ARG A 184 3.59 4.67 8.76
C ARG A 184 2.42 5.66 8.89
N ILE A 185 1.32 5.26 9.54
CA ILE A 185 0.20 6.16 9.86
C ILE A 185 0.67 7.24 10.85
N THR A 186 1.34 6.88 11.94
CA THR A 186 1.79 7.87 12.94
C THR A 186 2.85 8.83 12.38
N GLU A 187 3.75 8.36 11.49
CA GLU A 187 4.63 9.24 10.70
C GLU A 187 3.82 10.28 9.90
N LEU A 188 2.87 9.83 9.07
CA LEU A 188 2.04 10.69 8.24
C LEU A 188 1.20 11.67 9.07
N GLU A 189 0.67 11.26 10.23
CA GLU A 189 -0.02 12.16 11.15
C GLU A 189 0.91 13.24 11.75
N THR A 190 2.20 12.93 12.00
CA THR A 190 3.16 13.96 12.44
C THR A 190 3.55 14.91 11.31
N GLU A 191 3.66 14.40 10.08
CA GLU A 191 3.92 15.21 8.88
C GLU A 191 2.75 16.15 8.58
N ILE A 192 1.50 15.66 8.62
CA ILE A 192 0.29 16.48 8.49
C ILE A 192 0.23 17.56 9.58
N ARG A 193 0.50 17.22 10.84
CA ARG A 193 0.56 18.20 11.96
C ARG A 193 1.63 19.27 11.71
N ARG A 194 2.81 18.90 11.22
CA ARG A 194 3.89 19.83 10.87
C ARG A 194 3.51 20.75 9.71
N CYS A 195 2.93 20.21 8.65
CA CYS A 195 2.45 20.98 7.50
C CYS A 195 1.33 21.96 7.90
N HIS A 196 0.37 21.52 8.73
CA HIS A 196 -0.70 22.39 9.22
C HIS A 196 -0.16 23.54 10.10
N HIS A 197 0.78 23.25 11.02
CA HIS A 197 1.43 24.30 11.81
C HIS A 197 2.20 25.30 10.93
N SER A 198 2.92 24.82 9.90
CA SER A 198 3.61 25.67 8.93
C SER A 198 2.65 26.53 8.10
N LEU A 199 1.50 25.98 7.71
CA LEU A 199 0.46 26.71 6.96
C LEU A 199 -0.18 27.80 7.82
N ASN A 200 -0.48 27.51 9.08
CA ASN A 200 -1.04 28.49 10.02
C ASN A 200 -0.03 29.63 10.24
N ARG A 201 1.24 29.30 10.50
CA ARG A 201 2.32 30.30 10.61
C ARG A 201 2.40 31.22 9.39
N VAL A 202 2.44 30.67 8.17
CA VAL A 202 2.48 31.48 6.94
C VAL A 202 1.20 32.29 6.75
N THR A 203 0.06 31.79 7.22
CA THR A 203 -1.23 32.51 7.20
C THR A 203 -1.25 33.69 8.17
N ASP A 204 -0.60 33.55 9.33
CA ASP A 204 -0.48 34.62 10.32
C ASP A 204 0.58 35.65 9.91
N GLU A 205 1.77 35.21 9.44
CA GLU A 205 2.78 36.08 8.80
C GLU A 205 2.16 36.89 7.63
N LYS A 206 1.27 36.27 6.85
CA LYS A 206 0.51 36.95 5.80
C LYS A 206 -0.43 38.03 6.37
N LYS A 207 -1.23 37.75 7.41
CA LYS A 207 -2.10 38.76 8.06
C LYS A 207 -1.26 39.94 8.54
N ASP A 208 -0.18 39.66 9.26
CA ASP A 208 0.80 40.64 9.74
C ASP A 208 1.29 41.58 8.63
N THR A 209 1.57 41.05 7.43
CA THR A 209 1.99 41.88 6.28
C THR A 209 0.85 42.69 5.67
N PHE A 210 -0.39 42.18 5.66
CA PHE A 210 -1.55 42.95 5.21
C PHE A 210 -1.92 44.07 6.18
N GLU A 211 -1.92 43.81 7.50
CA GLU A 211 -2.19 44.82 8.52
C GLU A 211 -1.15 45.96 8.49
N LYS A 212 0.13 45.63 8.27
CA LYS A 212 1.19 46.63 8.04
C LYS A 212 0.96 47.41 6.75
N ALA A 213 0.65 46.74 5.64
CA ALA A 213 0.40 47.39 4.35
C ALA A 213 -0.84 48.31 4.36
N ASP A 214 -1.92 47.94 5.05
CA ASP A 214 -3.10 48.79 5.22
C ASP A 214 -2.82 49.96 6.20
N ALA A 215 -1.99 49.75 7.24
CA ALA A 215 -1.54 50.84 8.12
C ALA A 215 -0.66 51.86 7.38
N ASP A 216 0.31 51.40 6.58
CA ASP A 216 1.15 52.24 5.72
C ASP A 216 0.30 53.00 4.69
N LYS A 217 -0.66 52.31 4.05
CA LYS A 217 -1.62 52.91 3.12
C LYS A 217 -2.48 54.00 3.78
N VAL A 218 -2.98 53.77 4.99
CA VAL A 218 -3.71 54.80 5.77
C VAL A 218 -2.78 55.98 6.10
N TYR A 219 -1.55 55.72 6.51
CA TYR A 219 -0.55 56.77 6.75
C TYR A 219 -0.33 57.62 5.49
N TYR A 220 -0.04 57.00 4.34
CA TYR A 220 0.15 57.71 3.07
C TYR A 220 -1.10 58.46 2.61
N ILE A 221 -2.31 57.94 2.83
CA ILE A 221 -3.56 58.66 2.55
C ILE A 221 -3.63 59.94 3.41
N THR A 222 -3.43 59.84 4.73
CA THR A 222 -3.48 61.04 5.60
C THR A 222 -2.38 62.05 5.28
N GLU A 223 -1.20 61.61 4.83
CA GLU A 223 -0.12 62.50 4.42
C GLU A 223 -0.41 63.19 3.08
N LEU A 224 -1.00 62.47 2.12
CA LEU A 224 -1.53 63.06 0.87
C LEU A 224 -2.68 64.04 1.16
N GLU A 225 -3.53 63.78 2.15
CA GLU A 225 -4.57 64.72 2.57
C GLU A 225 -3.98 66.01 3.19
N LYS A 226 -2.95 65.89 4.04
CA LYS A 226 -2.18 67.05 4.56
C LYS A 226 -1.54 67.85 3.43
N GLN A 227 -0.89 67.19 2.48
CA GLN A 227 -0.27 67.84 1.31
C GLN A 227 -1.32 68.52 0.42
N ASN A 228 -2.48 67.89 0.21
CA ASN A 228 -3.60 68.52 -0.50
C ASN A 228 -4.19 69.72 0.26
N ALA A 229 -4.17 69.71 1.60
CA ALA A 229 -4.58 70.87 2.40
C ALA A 229 -3.57 72.03 2.28
N THR A 230 -2.26 71.77 2.38
CA THR A 230 -1.24 72.81 2.20
C THR A 230 -1.22 73.36 0.76
N LEU A 231 -1.44 72.53 -0.26
CA LEU A 231 -1.62 72.98 -1.66
C LEU A 231 -2.86 73.85 -1.85
N LYS A 232 -3.97 73.57 -1.15
CA LYS A 232 -5.17 74.43 -1.16
C LYS A 232 -4.90 75.79 -0.50
N ASP A 233 -4.13 75.81 0.60
CA ASP A 233 -3.76 77.06 1.27
C ASP A 233 -2.69 77.87 0.52
N ILE A 234 -1.78 77.21 -0.21
CA ILE A 234 -0.89 77.87 -1.19
C ILE A 234 -1.73 78.44 -2.33
N SER A 235 -2.68 77.68 -2.89
CA SER A 235 -3.58 78.16 -3.95
C SER A 235 -4.42 79.37 -3.51
N ARG A 236 -4.91 79.38 -2.26
CA ARG A 236 -5.58 80.54 -1.65
C ARG A 236 -4.65 81.75 -1.57
N LYS A 237 -3.44 81.59 -0.99
CA LYS A 237 -2.44 82.66 -0.88
C LYS A 237 -2.03 83.20 -2.25
N ASN A 238 -1.88 82.34 -3.25
CA ASN A 238 -1.58 82.75 -4.62
C ASN A 238 -2.72 83.58 -5.20
N LYS A 239 -3.98 83.17 -5.04
CA LYS A 239 -5.14 83.97 -5.44
C LYS A 239 -5.19 85.32 -4.71
N ASP A 240 -4.94 85.35 -3.40
CA ASP A 240 -4.89 86.60 -2.61
C ASP A 240 -3.74 87.52 -3.06
N LEU A 241 -2.64 86.96 -3.56
CA LEU A 241 -1.51 87.69 -4.14
C LEU A 241 -1.78 88.16 -5.57
N GLU A 242 -2.47 87.36 -6.39
CA GLU A 242 -2.97 87.74 -7.72
C GLU A 242 -4.00 88.87 -7.62
N GLU A 243 -4.90 88.81 -6.62
CA GLU A 243 -5.85 89.88 -6.30
C GLU A 243 -5.13 91.17 -5.90
N LYS A 244 -4.14 91.09 -5.01
CA LYS A 244 -3.29 92.24 -4.64
C LYS A 244 -2.41 92.72 -5.80
N ALA A 245 -1.97 91.83 -6.69
CA ALA A 245 -1.22 92.21 -7.89
C ALA A 245 -2.14 92.96 -8.86
N ARG A 246 -3.37 92.48 -9.07
CA ARG A 246 -4.43 93.15 -9.84
C ARG A 246 -4.77 94.52 -9.26
N GLU A 247 -5.02 94.63 -7.95
CA GLU A 247 -5.24 95.91 -7.26
C GLU A 247 -4.05 96.86 -7.42
N ASN A 248 -2.82 96.38 -7.26
CA ASN A 248 -1.62 97.18 -7.47
C ASN A 248 -1.45 97.58 -8.95
N GLN A 249 -1.83 96.73 -9.90
CA GLN A 249 -1.76 97.03 -11.34
C GLN A 249 -2.87 98.00 -11.78
N GLU A 250 -4.06 97.93 -11.18
CA GLU A 250 -5.12 98.93 -11.31
C GLU A 250 -4.69 100.28 -10.68
N ARG A 251 -4.01 100.25 -9.53
CA ARG A 251 -3.41 101.41 -8.87
C ARG A 251 -2.27 102.01 -9.68
N ILE A 252 -1.41 101.19 -10.29
CA ILE A 252 -0.38 101.62 -11.24
C ILE A 252 -1.05 102.23 -12.48
N ALA A 253 -2.09 101.62 -13.04
CA ALA A 253 -2.83 102.18 -14.17
C ALA A 253 -3.56 103.48 -13.82
N ALA A 254 -4.02 103.65 -12.57
CA ALA A 254 -4.60 104.90 -12.08
C ALA A 254 -3.52 105.97 -11.85
N LEU A 255 -2.34 105.60 -11.35
CA LEU A 255 -1.17 106.48 -11.24
C LEU A 255 -0.62 106.86 -12.61
N GLN A 256 -0.55 105.94 -13.57
CA GLN A 256 -0.21 106.21 -14.97
C GLN A 256 -1.24 107.15 -15.59
N ARG A 257 -2.55 106.94 -15.40
CA ARG A 257 -3.59 107.91 -15.80
C ARG A 257 -3.42 109.27 -15.14
N LYS A 258 -2.99 109.33 -13.87
CA LYS A 258 -2.69 110.60 -13.18
C LYS A 258 -1.42 111.26 -13.73
N ILE A 259 -0.38 110.49 -14.05
CA ILE A 259 0.83 110.95 -14.73
C ILE A 259 0.44 111.46 -16.12
N SER A 260 -0.24 110.70 -16.97
CA SER A 260 -0.69 111.17 -18.29
C SER A 260 -1.57 112.43 -18.23
N LYS A 261 -2.35 112.63 -17.16
CA LYS A 261 -3.08 113.89 -16.91
C LYS A 261 -2.15 115.04 -16.49
N LEU A 262 -1.17 114.77 -15.62
CA LEU A 262 -0.18 115.76 -15.20
C LEU A 262 0.77 116.13 -16.35
N THR A 263 1.28 115.15 -17.09
CA THR A 263 2.02 115.30 -18.34
C THR A 263 1.21 116.10 -19.34
N LYS A 264 -0.06 115.76 -19.62
CA LYS A 264 -0.92 116.62 -20.46
C LYS A 264 -1.03 118.04 -19.92
N SER A 265 -1.31 118.26 -18.63
CA SER A 265 -1.34 119.62 -18.09
C SER A 265 0.02 120.34 -18.09
N LEU A 266 1.13 119.60 -18.19
CA LEU A 266 2.48 120.12 -18.37
C LEU A 266 2.72 120.47 -19.84
N ASP A 267 2.31 119.59 -20.76
CA ASP A 267 2.34 119.78 -22.21
C ASP A 267 1.49 120.99 -22.59
N ASP A 268 0.24 121.05 -22.14
CA ASP A 268 -0.72 122.17 -22.25
C ASP A 268 -0.12 123.47 -21.67
N ALA A 269 0.60 123.37 -20.54
CA ALA A 269 1.26 124.53 -19.93
C ALA A 269 2.52 124.97 -20.71
N THR A 270 3.30 124.05 -21.28
CA THR A 270 4.39 124.40 -22.21
C THR A 270 3.87 124.92 -23.54
N GLU A 271 2.74 124.42 -24.04
CA GLU A 271 2.08 124.96 -25.23
C GLU A 271 1.54 126.37 -24.94
N ALA A 272 0.97 126.63 -23.76
CA ALA A 272 0.63 127.98 -23.31
C ALA A 272 1.87 128.89 -23.15
N LEU A 273 2.97 128.37 -22.60
CA LEU A 273 4.24 129.09 -22.46
C LEU A 273 4.87 129.40 -23.82
N GLN A 274 4.79 128.46 -24.77
CA GLN A 274 5.35 128.57 -26.10
C GLN A 274 4.50 129.47 -27.00
N ASN A 275 3.17 129.46 -26.84
CA ASN A 275 2.28 130.48 -27.43
C ASN A 275 2.53 131.87 -26.83
N SER A 276 2.83 131.97 -25.52
CA SER A 276 3.29 133.22 -24.89
C SER A 276 4.65 133.67 -25.44
N MET A 277 5.56 132.73 -25.71
CA MET A 277 6.88 133.01 -26.30
C MET A 277 6.77 133.46 -27.77
N VAL A 278 5.84 132.88 -28.55
CA VAL A 278 5.49 133.36 -29.90
C VAL A 278 4.89 134.76 -29.82
N ALA A 279 3.97 135.03 -28.87
CA ALA A 279 3.42 136.36 -28.66
C ALA A 279 4.51 137.39 -28.25
N LEU A 280 5.54 136.99 -27.50
CA LEU A 280 6.71 137.83 -27.21
C LEU A 280 7.55 138.10 -28.48
N VAL A 281 7.78 137.09 -29.32
CA VAL A 281 8.50 137.25 -30.61
C VAL A 281 7.74 138.16 -31.58
N ASP A 282 6.41 138.08 -31.64
CA ASP A 282 5.62 138.96 -32.51
C ASP A 282 5.49 140.39 -31.96
N ASN A 283 5.51 140.59 -30.63
CA ASN A 283 5.70 141.92 -30.04
C ASN A 283 7.11 142.48 -30.33
N GLN A 284 8.13 141.63 -30.42
CA GLN A 284 9.49 142.06 -30.79
C GLN A 284 9.55 142.57 -32.24
N LYS A 285 8.88 141.90 -33.19
CA LYS A 285 8.76 142.38 -34.59
C LYS A 285 8.05 143.74 -34.68
N LEU A 286 7.00 143.94 -33.89
CA LEU A 286 6.27 145.21 -33.79
C LEU A 286 7.15 146.37 -33.29
N LEU A 287 8.17 146.10 -32.46
CA LEU A 287 9.17 147.09 -32.07
C LEU A 287 10.16 147.42 -33.20
N ASP A 288 10.57 146.43 -33.99
CA ASP A 288 11.46 146.64 -35.15
C ASP A 288 10.73 147.41 -36.28
N GLU A 289 9.45 147.12 -36.53
CA GLU A 289 8.61 147.88 -37.49
C GLU A 289 8.44 149.35 -37.06
N LEU A 290 8.27 149.62 -35.75
CA LEU A 290 8.23 150.98 -35.21
C LEU A 290 9.56 151.75 -35.33
N TYR A 291 10.70 151.05 -35.35
CA TYR A 291 12.01 151.69 -35.55
C TYR A 291 12.19 152.17 -37.00
N ASN A 292 11.74 151.39 -37.98
CA ASN A 292 11.84 151.74 -39.40
C ASN A 292 11.00 152.99 -39.75
N PHE A 293 9.80 153.14 -39.16
CA PHE A 293 8.94 154.31 -39.38
C PHE A 293 9.56 155.66 -38.95
N ARG A 294 10.64 155.65 -38.16
CA ARG A 294 11.33 156.88 -37.73
C ARG A 294 12.31 157.43 -38.78
N GLY A 295 12.93 156.56 -39.58
CA GLY A 295 13.83 156.98 -40.68
C GLY A 295 13.08 157.68 -41.81
N ASP A 296 11.94 157.09 -42.22
CA ASP A 296 11.06 157.60 -43.27
C ASP A 296 10.40 158.95 -42.95
N GLN A 297 10.54 159.44 -41.72
CA GLN A 297 10.11 160.77 -41.29
C GLN A 297 11.23 161.80 -41.54
N GLU A 298 12.46 161.52 -41.10
CA GLU A 298 13.61 162.44 -41.21
C GLU A 298 14.10 162.62 -42.67
N GLU A 299 14.00 161.60 -43.51
CA GLU A 299 14.28 161.69 -44.96
C GLU A 299 13.30 162.66 -45.66
N ARG A 300 12.03 162.68 -45.21
CA ARG A 300 10.95 163.52 -45.75
C ARG A 300 11.21 165.01 -45.52
N ASP A 301 11.66 165.37 -44.32
CA ASP A 301 11.98 166.75 -43.97
C ASP A 301 13.23 167.26 -44.72
N ARG A 302 14.23 166.38 -44.97
CA ARG A 302 15.38 166.70 -45.83
C ARG A 302 14.96 166.99 -47.28
N ILE A 303 13.95 166.29 -47.80
CA ILE A 303 13.41 166.54 -49.14
C ILE A 303 12.66 167.88 -49.18
N HIS A 304 11.81 168.16 -48.18
CA HIS A 304 11.10 169.45 -48.08
C HIS A 304 12.06 170.66 -47.99
N TYR A 305 13.14 170.57 -47.21
CA TYR A 305 14.13 171.65 -47.09
C TYR A 305 14.85 171.92 -48.43
N LYS A 306 15.19 170.86 -49.19
CA LYS A 306 15.76 171.01 -50.55
C LYS A 306 14.77 171.65 -51.52
N TYR A 307 13.50 171.23 -51.49
CA TYR A 307 12.47 171.72 -52.41
C TYR A 307 12.17 173.22 -52.21
N ALA A 308 12.13 173.69 -50.96
CA ALA A 308 11.99 175.11 -50.64
C ALA A 308 13.15 175.95 -51.21
N ARG A 309 14.39 175.47 -51.09
CA ARG A 309 15.58 176.19 -51.56
C ARG A 309 15.64 176.33 -53.09
N PHE A 310 15.19 175.31 -53.83
CA PHE A 310 15.05 175.41 -55.28
C PHE A 310 13.94 176.39 -55.71
N GLN A 311 12.84 176.51 -54.95
CA GLN A 311 11.79 177.49 -55.26
C GLN A 311 12.26 178.95 -55.17
N GLU A 312 13.23 179.28 -54.31
CA GLU A 312 13.80 180.63 -54.27
C GLU A 312 14.76 180.89 -55.43
N GLN A 313 15.61 179.92 -55.79
CA GLN A 313 16.52 180.05 -56.94
C GLN A 313 15.75 180.24 -58.26
N VAL A 314 14.64 179.53 -58.46
CA VAL A 314 13.76 179.73 -59.63
C VAL A 314 13.17 181.14 -59.66
N LYS A 315 12.80 181.73 -58.51
CA LYS A 315 12.27 183.10 -58.42
C LYS A 315 13.31 184.18 -58.71
N LEU A 316 14.59 183.93 -58.44
CA LEU A 316 15.70 184.81 -58.83
C LEU A 316 15.95 184.75 -60.34
N LEU A 317 16.15 183.54 -60.88
CA LEU A 317 16.39 183.33 -62.31
C LEU A 317 15.25 183.88 -63.20
N THR A 318 14.01 183.83 -62.73
CA THR A 318 12.84 184.35 -63.47
C THR A 318 12.83 185.90 -63.57
N ARG A 319 13.62 186.62 -62.77
CA ARG A 319 13.82 188.08 -62.95
C ARG A 319 14.93 188.36 -63.96
N GLU A 320 16.11 187.78 -63.75
CA GLU A 320 17.28 187.96 -64.61
C GLU A 320 17.00 187.58 -66.08
N LEU A 321 16.19 186.53 -66.30
CA LEU A 321 15.78 186.09 -67.65
C LEU A 321 14.93 187.12 -68.42
N ASN A 322 14.19 188.00 -67.73
CA ASN A 322 13.37 189.02 -68.40
C ASN A 322 14.18 190.28 -68.75
N ASP A 323 15.08 190.71 -67.86
CA ASP A 323 15.97 191.85 -68.11
C ASP A 323 17.01 191.56 -69.21
N ALA A 324 17.46 190.29 -69.33
CA ALA A 324 18.31 189.84 -70.43
C ALA A 324 17.59 189.75 -71.79
N LYS A 325 16.25 189.70 -71.82
CA LYS A 325 15.50 189.48 -73.06
C LYS A 325 15.34 190.75 -73.91
N THR A 326 15.32 191.93 -73.28
CA THR A 326 15.20 193.23 -73.96
C THR A 326 16.45 193.65 -74.74
N THR A 327 17.60 193.01 -74.47
CA THR A 327 18.91 193.35 -75.07
C THR A 327 19.37 192.38 -76.16
N ALA A 328 18.66 191.27 -76.37
CA ALA A 328 19.06 190.24 -77.35
C ALA A 328 18.34 190.35 -78.72
N GLU A 329 17.12 190.89 -78.78
CA GLU A 329 16.32 190.87 -80.02
C GLU A 329 16.73 191.94 -81.06
N GLU A 330 17.56 192.92 -80.71
CA GLU A 330 18.02 193.97 -81.64
C GLU A 330 19.15 193.50 -82.59
N GLN A 331 19.84 192.40 -82.27
CA GLN A 331 20.74 191.68 -83.18
C GLN A 331 20.11 190.40 -83.76
N LYS A 332 18.81 190.53 -84.09
CA LYS A 332 18.25 190.25 -85.42
C LYS A 332 18.60 188.93 -86.12
N LYS A 333 17.52 188.23 -86.49
CA LYS A 333 17.03 188.17 -87.89
C LYS A 333 18.10 187.96 -89.00
N ASP A 334 18.98 186.99 -88.81
CA ASP A 334 19.69 186.28 -89.87
C ASP A 334 19.73 184.78 -89.50
N THR A 335 19.15 183.94 -90.36
CA THR A 335 19.07 182.47 -90.24
C THR A 335 18.48 181.92 -88.91
N GLN A 336 17.21 181.55 -88.76
CA GLN A 336 16.09 181.33 -89.69
C GLN A 336 16.45 180.57 -90.98
N ASP A 337 16.72 179.26 -90.86
CA ASP A 337 16.00 178.22 -91.60
C ASP A 337 16.60 176.81 -91.41
N ALA A 338 15.95 175.98 -90.60
CA ALA A 338 15.89 174.51 -90.74
C ALA A 338 14.86 173.91 -89.74
N SER A 339 14.02 172.99 -90.21
CA SER A 339 13.20 172.00 -89.46
C SER A 339 12.83 172.36 -87.99
N ASN A 340 11.61 172.76 -87.62
CA ASN A 340 10.29 172.28 -88.06
C ASN A 340 10.08 170.76 -87.82
N LEU A 341 8.91 170.36 -87.30
CA LEU A 341 8.41 168.98 -87.14
C LEU A 341 9.21 168.01 -86.22
N SER A 342 8.62 166.97 -85.63
CA SER A 342 7.24 166.74 -85.13
C SER A 342 7.30 165.59 -84.10
N ALA A 343 6.44 165.45 -83.08
CA ALA A 343 5.03 165.84 -82.93
C ALA A 343 4.04 165.01 -83.78
N ARG A 344 4.14 163.67 -83.71
CA ARG A 344 3.17 162.63 -84.15
C ARG A 344 3.66 161.28 -83.62
N LEU A 345 2.84 160.33 -83.14
CA LEU A 345 1.37 160.19 -82.98
C LEU A 345 1.05 159.88 -81.48
N LEU A 346 -0.13 160.13 -80.88
CA LEU A 346 -1.50 159.61 -81.18
C LEU A 346 -1.53 158.07 -81.18
N GLU A 347 -2.50 157.33 -80.64
CA GLU A 347 -3.88 157.58 -80.11
C GLU A 347 -3.93 157.73 -78.56
N SER A 348 -4.93 158.32 -77.87
CA SER A 348 -6.42 158.16 -77.86
C SER A 348 -6.91 156.85 -77.18
N LEU A 349 -8.06 156.76 -76.48
CA LEU A 349 -9.09 157.73 -76.07
C LEU A 349 -9.98 157.11 -74.95
N ASN A 350 -10.95 157.89 -74.45
CA ASN A 350 -12.23 157.47 -73.84
C ASN A 350 -12.30 156.84 -72.41
N GLN A 351 -12.96 157.63 -71.54
CA GLN A 351 -14.19 157.29 -70.77
C GLN A 351 -14.15 156.88 -69.28
N ILE A 352 -14.85 157.72 -68.48
CA ILE A 352 -15.91 157.40 -67.49
C ILE A 352 -15.46 156.56 -66.26
N SER A 353 -15.21 157.15 -65.09
CA SER A 353 -16.17 157.74 -64.11
C SER A 353 -17.03 156.72 -63.33
N THR A 354 -16.82 156.64 -62.01
CA THR A 354 -17.85 156.55 -60.92
C THR A 354 -17.18 156.44 -59.52
N PRO A 355 -17.89 156.64 -58.39
CA PRO A 355 -17.27 156.88 -57.07
C PRO A 355 -17.69 155.91 -55.93
N HIS A 356 -17.27 156.29 -54.71
CA HIS A 356 -17.89 156.04 -53.39
C HIS A 356 -17.51 154.80 -52.52
N LEU A 357 -17.11 155.14 -51.28
CA LEU A 357 -17.53 154.59 -49.96
C LEU A 357 -17.29 153.09 -49.63
N ALA A 358 -17.27 152.63 -48.37
CA ALA A 358 -16.71 153.11 -47.08
C ALA A 358 -17.22 152.16 -45.95
N GLY A 359 -16.39 151.87 -44.94
CA GLY A 359 -16.88 151.69 -43.56
C GLY A 359 -16.84 150.30 -42.88
N LYS A 360 -16.17 150.29 -41.72
CA LYS A 360 -16.63 149.81 -40.39
C LYS A 360 -16.97 148.31 -40.13
N ARG A 361 -16.19 147.80 -39.14
CA ARG A 361 -16.63 147.20 -37.84
C ARG A 361 -16.71 145.67 -37.63
N ASN A 362 -15.98 145.28 -36.57
CA ASN A 362 -16.38 144.46 -35.41
C ASN A 362 -16.39 142.92 -35.40
N ARG A 363 -15.60 142.42 -34.42
CA ARG A 363 -15.95 141.46 -33.34
C ARG A 363 -15.76 139.94 -33.52
N ASN A 364 -14.67 139.50 -32.87
CA ASN A 364 -14.63 138.58 -31.71
C ASN A 364 -14.92 137.07 -31.87
N ASN A 365 -13.92 136.30 -31.39
CA ASN A 365 -14.02 135.07 -30.57
C ASN A 365 -14.50 133.77 -31.26
N SER A 366 -13.96 132.58 -30.93
CA SER A 366 -12.75 132.21 -30.16
C SER A 366 -12.50 130.69 -30.22
N THR A 367 -11.23 130.24 -30.22
CA THR A 367 -10.65 129.00 -29.60
C THR A 367 -11.32 127.62 -29.79
N SER A 368 -10.62 126.48 -29.93
CA SER A 368 -9.21 126.15 -30.27
C SER A 368 -9.02 124.61 -30.31
N PHE A 369 -8.21 124.11 -31.25
CA PHE A 369 -7.21 123.00 -31.17
C PHE A 369 -7.53 121.69 -30.38
N LEU A 370 -7.53 120.49 -31.02
CA LEU A 370 -6.41 119.53 -31.27
C LEU A 370 -5.97 118.70 -30.01
N SER A 371 -5.47 117.44 -30.07
CA SER A 371 -5.53 116.35 -31.08
C SER A 371 -5.18 114.92 -30.53
N ARG A 372 -5.06 113.93 -31.45
CA ARG A 372 -4.66 112.47 -31.49
C ARG A 372 -3.47 111.96 -30.60
N PRO A 373 -2.92 110.70 -30.73
CA PRO A 373 -3.27 109.43 -31.47
C PRO A 373 -3.36 108.15 -30.54
N LYS A 374 -3.73 106.90 -30.96
CA LYS A 374 -3.00 105.73 -31.59
C LYS A 374 -1.52 105.49 -31.13
N SER A 375 -0.86 104.31 -31.05
CA SER A 375 -0.98 102.88 -31.53
C SER A 375 0.01 101.98 -30.69
N LYS A 376 0.34 100.66 -30.87
CA LYS A 376 -0.26 99.35 -31.30
C LYS A 376 0.85 98.23 -31.27
N SER A 377 0.52 96.94 -30.96
CA SER A 377 1.33 95.68 -31.19
C SER A 377 2.60 95.45 -30.30
N ARG A 378 3.33 94.30 -30.23
CA ARG A 378 3.28 92.91 -30.81
C ARG A 378 4.18 91.89 -30.03
N GLU A 379 3.89 90.57 -30.13
CA GLU A 379 4.78 89.35 -30.21
C GLU A 379 5.87 88.90 -29.17
N ASP A 380 5.72 87.63 -28.72
CA ASP A 380 6.64 86.44 -28.76
C ASP A 380 7.92 86.19 -27.90
N PHE A 381 8.35 84.90 -27.97
CA PHE A 381 9.39 84.10 -27.25
C PHE A 381 8.97 83.45 -25.90
N GLY A 382 9.25 82.16 -25.61
CA GLY A 382 9.76 81.02 -26.42
C GLY A 382 10.37 79.87 -25.56
N SER A 383 10.57 78.66 -26.12
CA SER A 383 11.29 77.47 -25.53
C SER A 383 10.65 76.74 -24.33
N LEU A 384 10.96 75.47 -23.92
CA LEU A 384 11.62 74.22 -24.40
C LEU A 384 11.32 73.12 -23.30
N ASP A 385 11.48 71.80 -23.40
CA ASP A 385 11.37 70.77 -24.47
C ASP A 385 11.53 69.33 -23.88
N THR A 386 11.14 68.26 -24.59
CA THR A 386 11.35 66.80 -24.32
C THR A 386 10.72 66.18 -23.05
N ILE A 387 10.28 64.91 -23.01
CA ILE A 387 11.03 63.64 -23.11
C ILE A 387 10.22 62.50 -23.81
N PHE A 388 10.94 61.44 -24.23
CA PHE A 388 10.53 60.32 -25.11
C PHE A 388 10.48 58.95 -24.38
N SER A 389 9.87 57.92 -25.00
CA SER A 389 10.05 56.46 -24.72
C SER A 389 9.62 55.94 -23.33
N SER A 390 9.49 54.62 -23.02
CA SER A 390 9.31 53.32 -23.74
C SER A 390 8.87 52.29 -22.64
N SER A 391 8.45 51.03 -22.84
CA SER A 391 8.65 50.02 -23.90
C SER A 391 7.53 48.96 -23.86
N CYS A 392 7.46 48.10 -24.87
CA CYS A 392 6.73 46.81 -24.83
C CYS A 392 7.72 45.63 -24.60
N GLU A 393 7.20 44.40 -24.66
CA GLU A 393 7.90 43.11 -24.87
C GLU A 393 8.83 42.61 -23.72
N ASP A 394 9.07 41.30 -23.52
CA ASP A 394 8.31 40.04 -23.78
C ASP A 394 9.06 38.90 -23.01
N VAL A 395 8.90 37.64 -23.43
CA VAL A 395 9.72 36.44 -23.18
C VAL A 395 9.26 35.52 -22.04
N THR A 396 8.78 34.35 -22.47
CA THR A 396 8.57 33.15 -21.67
C THR A 396 9.87 32.34 -21.54
N HIS A 397 10.13 31.67 -20.40
CA HIS A 397 10.74 30.33 -20.35
C HIS A 397 10.99 29.77 -18.92
N LEU A 398 10.63 28.50 -18.72
CA LEU A 398 11.22 27.52 -17.78
C LEU A 398 11.02 27.79 -16.26
N LYS A 399 10.86 26.77 -15.38
CA LYS A 399 10.95 25.32 -15.55
C LYS A 399 10.03 24.59 -14.56
N GLU A 400 9.53 23.43 -14.94
CA GLU A 400 8.80 22.50 -14.06
C GLU A 400 9.81 21.54 -13.39
N ASP A 401 9.70 21.33 -12.07
CA ASP A 401 10.45 20.29 -11.34
C ASP A 401 9.48 19.35 -10.58
N HIS A 402 8.66 18.63 -11.34
CA HIS A 402 7.75 17.59 -10.82
C HIS A 402 8.51 16.32 -10.40
N ASN A 403 9.04 16.30 -9.18
CA ASN A 403 9.79 15.16 -8.63
C ASN A 403 8.88 14.00 -8.14
N PHE A 404 8.05 13.46 -9.02
CA PHE A 404 7.21 12.28 -8.76
C PHE A 404 8.04 10.99 -8.81
N LYS A 405 8.57 10.56 -7.66
CA LYS A 405 9.13 9.21 -7.49
C LYS A 405 8.02 8.15 -7.55
N THR A 406 7.82 7.54 -8.71
CA THR A 406 6.97 6.36 -8.85
C THR A 406 7.69 5.11 -8.28
N PRO A 407 7.03 4.28 -7.45
CA PRO A 407 7.59 3.01 -7.02
C PRO A 407 7.59 2.01 -8.19
N LYS A 408 8.66 1.24 -8.32
CA LYS A 408 8.84 0.27 -9.42
C LYS A 408 7.81 -0.86 -9.32
N ARG A 409 7.06 -1.10 -10.40
CA ARG A 409 6.34 -2.37 -10.60
C ARG A 409 7.35 -3.51 -10.68
N THR A 410 7.40 -4.36 -9.66
CA THR A 410 8.09 -5.66 -9.73
C THR A 410 7.23 -6.65 -10.51
N SER A 411 7.83 -7.31 -11.50
CA SER A 411 7.18 -8.36 -12.27
C SER A 411 7.18 -9.67 -11.47
N VAL A 412 5.99 -10.22 -11.20
CA VAL A 412 5.84 -11.53 -10.55
C VAL A 412 5.00 -12.44 -11.43
N ARG A 413 5.73 -13.28 -12.17
CA ARG A 413 5.41 -14.63 -12.72
C ARG A 413 3.96 -15.01 -12.99
N ASP A 414 3.73 -15.46 -14.22
CA ASP A 414 2.64 -16.37 -14.57
C ASP A 414 2.51 -17.55 -13.60
N VAL A 415 1.27 -17.80 -13.15
CA VAL A 415 0.89 -19.04 -12.47
C VAL A 415 -0.07 -19.79 -13.38
N HIS A 416 0.40 -20.91 -13.95
CA HIS A 416 -0.44 -21.77 -14.80
C HIS A 416 -1.63 -22.34 -14.03
N TYR A 417 -2.83 -21.85 -14.33
CA TYR A 417 -4.08 -22.51 -13.94
C TYR A 417 -4.27 -23.85 -14.70
N LYS A 418 -3.59 -24.90 -14.23
CA LYS A 418 -3.89 -26.29 -14.60
C LYS A 418 -5.28 -26.65 -14.08
N ARG A 419 -6.32 -26.41 -14.90
CA ARG A 419 -7.67 -26.96 -14.69
C ARG A 419 -7.59 -28.49 -14.62
N ARG A 420 -7.55 -29.06 -13.41
CA ARG A 420 -7.72 -30.50 -13.21
C ARG A 420 -9.15 -30.88 -13.57
N SER A 421 -9.30 -31.69 -14.62
CA SER A 421 -10.58 -32.31 -14.94
C SER A 421 -10.91 -33.38 -13.90
N THR A 422 -11.97 -33.18 -13.13
CA THR A 422 -12.58 -34.21 -12.30
C THR A 422 -13.65 -34.94 -13.12
N ARG A 423 -13.22 -35.90 -13.93
CA ARG A 423 -14.14 -36.88 -14.54
C ARG A 423 -14.53 -37.93 -13.50
N ASN A 424 -15.82 -38.27 -13.51
CA ASN A 424 -16.41 -39.55 -13.12
C ASN A 424 -16.07 -40.12 -11.71
N SER A 425 -17.09 -40.20 -10.86
CA SER A 425 -17.36 -41.45 -10.14
C SER A 425 -18.87 -41.69 -10.14
N THR A 426 -19.31 -42.77 -10.78
CA THR A 426 -20.72 -43.18 -10.85
C THR A 426 -21.09 -43.97 -9.61
N HIS A 427 -21.99 -43.43 -8.78
CA HIS A 427 -22.58 -44.20 -7.69
C HIS A 427 -23.64 -45.17 -8.25
N ASN A 428 -23.17 -46.34 -8.70
CA ASN A 428 -24.06 -47.49 -8.85
C ASN A 428 -24.40 -47.99 -7.45
N ALA A 429 -25.64 -47.77 -7.01
CA ALA A 429 -26.19 -48.51 -5.89
C ALA A 429 -26.41 -49.95 -6.34
N ALA A 430 -25.79 -50.91 -5.66
CA ALA A 430 -26.07 -52.32 -5.86
C ALA A 430 -27.11 -52.76 -4.83
N GLU A 431 -28.27 -53.19 -5.31
CA GLU A 431 -29.15 -54.07 -4.55
C GLU A 431 -28.40 -55.36 -4.22
N LYS A 432 -28.62 -55.94 -3.03
CA LYS A 432 -29.21 -57.28 -2.88
C LYS A 432 -29.29 -57.80 -1.45
N ASP A 433 -30.37 -58.54 -1.24
CA ASP A 433 -30.52 -59.81 -0.48
C ASP A 433 -29.83 -59.91 0.90
#